data_AF-A0A9D5FH45-F1
#
_entry.id   AF-A0A9D5FH45-F1
#
_cell.length_a   1.000
_cell.length_b   1.000
_cell.length_c   1.000
_cell.angle_alpha   90.00
_cell.angle_beta   90.00
_cell.angle_gamma   90.00
#
_symmetry.space_group_name_H-M   'P 1'
#
loop_
_entity.id
_entity.type
_entity.pdbx_description
1 polymer ?
#
loop_
_entity_poly.entity_id
_entity_poly.type
_entity_poly.pdbx_seq_one_letter_code
_entity_poly.pdbx_strand_id
1 'polypeptide(L)'
;MKNLESIIKSMPVSLERSLGRIITDHRGQQNGITREALLIELRKQAHLVNTEDRQMRLAIESFRKQGVRICHNENRKVDQATKKVTVTFWYYLAADELEYYEFRARYMKYATSIWQTTKAMDEMKPVLTKEGLVEPPPGIEVQGSLNF
;
A
#
# COMPACT_ATOMS: atom_id res chain seq x y z
N MET A 1 -4.98 8.83 -21.13
CA MET A 1 -5.06 8.19 -19.79
C MET A 1 -6.52 8.19 -19.37
N LYS A 2 -7.13 7.05 -19.01
CA LYS A 2 -8.55 7.04 -18.58
C LYS A 2 -8.67 7.81 -17.26
N ASN A 3 -9.54 8.82 -17.20
CA ASN A 3 -9.82 9.56 -15.98
C ASN A 3 -10.52 8.61 -14.98
N LEU A 4 -10.13 8.61 -13.69
CA LEU A 4 -10.71 7.78 -12.64
C LEU A 4 -12.25 7.86 -12.64
N GLU A 5 -12.81 9.05 -12.85
CA GLU A 5 -14.26 9.25 -12.96
C GLU A 5 -14.91 8.42 -14.08
N SER A 6 -14.24 8.29 -15.23
CA SER A 6 -14.73 7.49 -16.35
C SER A 6 -14.74 6.00 -16.01
N ILE A 7 -13.72 5.54 -15.27
CA ILE A 7 -13.64 4.16 -14.77
C ILE A 7 -14.80 3.91 -13.80
N ILE A 8 -14.95 4.76 -12.77
CA ILE A 8 -16.01 4.65 -11.76
C ILE A 8 -17.41 4.62 -12.37
N LYS A 9 -17.69 5.46 -13.38
CA LYS A 9 -19.00 5.52 -14.05
C LYS A 9 -19.38 4.20 -14.72
N SER A 10 -18.40 3.46 -15.22
CA SER A 10 -18.61 2.16 -15.89
C SER A 10 -18.69 0.97 -14.94
N MET A 11 -18.36 1.14 -13.65
CA MET A 11 -18.32 0.05 -12.69
C MET A 11 -19.72 -0.25 -12.10
N PRO A 12 -20.04 -1.53 -11.83
CA PRO A 12 -21.19 -1.87 -10.99
C PRO A 12 -21.00 -1.32 -9.57
N VAL A 13 -22.08 -1.32 -8.78
CA VAL A 13 -21.98 -0.98 -7.35
C VAL A 13 -21.07 -2.01 -6.67
N SER A 14 -19.91 -1.56 -6.20
CA SER A 14 -18.88 -2.40 -5.58
C SER A 14 -18.01 -1.58 -4.64
N LEU A 15 -17.17 -2.27 -3.87
CA LEU A 15 -16.13 -1.65 -3.03
C LEU A 15 -15.26 -0.68 -3.84
N GLU A 16 -14.77 -1.11 -5.00
CA GLU A 16 -13.90 -0.30 -5.86
C GLU A 16 -14.62 0.97 -6.32
N ARG A 17 -15.87 0.87 -6.77
CA ARG A 17 -16.63 2.04 -7.21
C ARG A 17 -16.79 3.06 -6.08
N SER A 18 -17.14 2.58 -4.89
CA SER A 18 -17.32 3.41 -3.70
C SER A 18 -16.01 4.05 -3.24
N LEU A 19 -14.93 3.28 -3.22
CA LEU A 19 -13.58 3.75 -2.89
C LEU A 19 -13.09 4.80 -3.88
N GLY A 20 -13.29 4.56 -5.18
CA GLY A 20 -12.95 5.49 -6.24
C GLY A 20 -13.66 6.83 -6.05
N ARG A 21 -14.96 6.81 -5.72
CA ARG A 21 -15.76 8.03 -5.46
C ARG A 21 -15.25 8.84 -4.28
N ILE A 22 -14.87 8.18 -3.19
CA ILE A 22 -14.32 8.89 -2.03
C ILE A 22 -12.97 9.51 -2.40
N ILE A 23 -12.08 8.73 -3.03
CA ILE A 23 -10.72 9.19 -3.37
C ILE A 23 -10.72 10.32 -4.40
N THR A 24 -11.70 10.42 -5.29
CA THR A 24 -11.77 11.55 -6.25
C THR A 24 -11.86 12.92 -5.57
N ASP A 25 -12.42 12.97 -4.36
CA ASP A 25 -12.55 14.20 -3.57
C ASP A 25 -11.24 14.55 -2.81
N HIS A 26 -10.30 13.61 -2.74
CA HIS A 26 -9.03 13.73 -2.03
C HIS A 26 -7.85 13.86 -3.01
N ARG A 27 -7.82 14.97 -3.76
CA ARG A 27 -6.76 15.27 -4.74
C ARG A 27 -5.63 16.09 -4.13
N GLY A 28 -4.40 15.59 -4.29
CA GLY A 28 -3.19 16.17 -3.72
C GLY A 28 -2.89 15.64 -2.31
N GLN A 29 -1.61 15.53 -1.98
CA GLN A 29 -1.11 14.98 -0.71
C GLN A 29 -1.67 15.73 0.50
N GLN A 30 -1.84 17.06 0.38
CA GLN A 30 -2.38 17.90 1.45
C GLN A 30 -3.86 17.64 1.75
N ASN A 31 -4.60 17.13 0.76
CA ASN A 31 -6.04 16.83 0.88
C ASN A 31 -6.30 15.33 1.03
N GLY A 32 -5.29 14.53 1.37
CA GLY A 32 -5.46 13.10 1.52
C GLY A 32 -6.45 12.72 2.62
N ILE A 33 -6.91 11.47 2.59
CA ILE A 33 -7.73 10.86 3.63
C ILE A 33 -6.93 9.82 4.39
N THR A 34 -7.07 9.76 5.71
CA THR A 34 -6.40 8.71 6.48
C THR A 34 -6.97 7.34 6.13
N ARG A 35 -6.15 6.29 6.28
CA ARG A 35 -6.55 4.89 6.07
C ARG A 35 -7.78 4.53 6.91
N GLU A 36 -7.79 4.97 8.17
CA GLU A 36 -8.87 4.70 9.11
C GLU A 36 -10.14 5.46 8.72
N ALA A 37 -10.02 6.75 8.35
CA ALA A 37 -11.16 7.54 7.91
C ALA A 37 -11.75 6.99 6.61
N LEU A 38 -10.93 6.60 5.64
CA LEU A 38 -11.39 6.00 4.38
C LEU A 38 -12.19 4.72 4.64
N LEU A 39 -11.71 3.87 5.55
CA LEU A 39 -12.42 2.65 5.92
C LEU A 39 -13.77 2.95 6.61
N ILE A 40 -13.80 3.96 7.49
CA ILE A 40 -15.04 4.42 8.12
C ILE A 40 -16.04 4.92 7.08
N GLU A 41 -15.61 5.77 6.14
CA GLU A 41 -16.48 6.30 5.07
C GLU A 41 -17.04 5.19 4.18
N LEU A 42 -16.24 4.17 3.84
CA LEU A 42 -16.71 3.01 3.11
C LEU A 42 -17.81 2.26 3.87
N ARG A 43 -17.61 2.02 5.17
CA ARG A 43 -18.53 1.27 6.03
C ARG A 43 -19.84 1.98 6.34
N LYS A 44 -19.95 3.29 6.08
CA LYS A 44 -21.24 4.01 6.14
C LYS A 44 -22.25 3.51 5.09
N GLN A 45 -21.79 2.82 4.06
CA GLN A 45 -22.63 2.27 3.02
C GLN A 45 -23.12 0.87 3.43
N ALA A 46 -24.42 0.63 3.37
CA ALA A 46 -25.03 -0.60 3.91
C ALA A 46 -24.40 -1.90 3.35
N HIS A 47 -24.01 -1.91 2.07
CA HIS A 47 -23.39 -3.06 1.41
C HIS A 47 -21.90 -3.25 1.71
N LEU A 48 -21.27 -2.32 2.43
CA LEU A 48 -19.83 -2.30 2.74
C LEU A 48 -19.55 -2.29 4.25
N VAL A 49 -20.56 -2.48 5.10
CA VAL A 49 -20.42 -2.41 6.57
C VAL A 49 -19.33 -3.34 7.13
N ASN A 50 -19.16 -4.51 6.51
CA ASN A 50 -18.18 -5.53 6.90
C ASN A 50 -16.86 -5.44 6.12
N THR A 51 -16.64 -4.38 5.34
CA THR A 51 -15.40 -4.23 4.55
C THR A 51 -14.19 -4.24 5.47
N GLU A 52 -13.22 -5.09 5.17
CA GLU A 52 -11.96 -5.14 5.90
C GLU A 52 -10.93 -4.20 5.29
N ASP A 53 -9.98 -3.77 6.12
CA ASP A 53 -8.86 -2.97 5.67
C ASP A 53 -8.08 -3.64 4.52
N ARG A 54 -7.87 -4.96 4.59
CA ARG A 54 -7.15 -5.71 3.55
C ARG A 54 -7.88 -5.62 2.21
N GLN A 55 -9.20 -5.75 2.20
CA GLN A 55 -10.02 -5.62 1.00
C GLN A 55 -9.93 -4.22 0.41
N MET A 56 -10.01 -3.19 1.26
CA MET A 56 -9.81 -1.79 0.85
C MET A 56 -8.44 -1.58 0.19
N ARG A 57 -7.36 -2.11 0.77
CA ARG A 57 -6.01 -2.01 0.19
C ARG A 57 -5.88 -2.73 -1.15
N LEU A 58 -6.50 -3.90 -1.30
CA LEU A 58 -6.54 -4.63 -2.58
C LEU A 58 -7.32 -3.86 -3.65
N ALA A 59 -8.40 -3.17 -3.29
CA ALA A 59 -9.13 -2.30 -4.22
C ALA A 59 -8.27 -1.11 -4.68
N ILE A 60 -7.49 -0.48 -3.79
CA ILE A 60 -6.51 0.56 -4.15
C ILE A 60 -5.44 0.00 -5.10
N GLU A 61 -4.93 -1.19 -4.81
CA GLU A 61 -3.96 -1.87 -5.68
C GLU A 61 -4.53 -2.16 -7.07
N SER A 62 -5.78 -2.61 -7.16
CA SER A 62 -6.49 -2.82 -8.43
C SER A 62 -6.56 -1.54 -9.26
N PHE A 63 -6.88 -0.40 -8.64
CA PHE A 63 -6.85 0.89 -9.33
C PHE A 63 -5.46 1.27 -9.82
N ARG A 64 -4.41 1.07 -9.01
CA ARG A 64 -3.02 1.31 -9.43
C ARG A 64 -2.62 0.45 -10.63
N LYS A 65 -3.01 -0.83 -10.64
CA LYS A 65 -2.79 -1.75 -11.78
C LYS A 65 -3.49 -1.30 -13.06
N GLN A 66 -4.61 -0.59 -12.94
CA GLN A 66 -5.32 0.04 -14.05
C GLN A 66 -4.72 1.38 -14.49
N GLY A 67 -3.60 1.80 -13.89
CA GLY A 67 -2.91 3.06 -14.21
C GLY A 67 -3.47 4.28 -13.49
N VAL A 68 -4.37 4.11 -12.51
CA VAL A 68 -4.86 5.23 -11.70
C VAL A 68 -3.78 5.67 -10.71
N ARG A 69 -3.50 6.98 -10.68
CA ARG A 69 -2.44 7.61 -9.89
C ARG A 69 -2.82 7.80 -8.41
N ILE A 70 -3.39 6.77 -7.77
CA ILE A 70 -3.67 6.79 -6.33
C ILE A 70 -2.36 6.61 -5.57
N CYS A 71 -2.00 7.59 -4.76
CA CYS A 71 -0.76 7.63 -3.99
C CYS A 71 -1.04 7.36 -2.50
N HIS A 72 0.02 7.18 -1.71
CA HIS A 72 -0.09 7.18 -0.26
C HIS A 72 1.08 7.94 0.38
N ASN A 73 0.86 8.46 1.58
CA ASN A 73 1.90 9.14 2.35
C ASN A 73 1.91 8.64 3.80
N GLU A 74 3.11 8.48 4.35
CA GLU A 74 3.31 8.24 5.78
C GLU A 74 3.47 9.58 6.49
N ASN A 75 2.63 9.84 7.48
CA ASN A 75 2.79 10.98 8.37
C ASN A 75 3.23 10.46 9.74
N ARG A 76 4.41 10.89 10.21
CA ARG A 76 4.96 10.51 11.51
C ARG A 76 4.84 11.70 12.45
N LYS A 77 4.01 11.57 13.48
CA LYS A 77 3.84 12.57 14.51
C LYS A 77 4.47 12.06 15.81
N VAL A 78 5.38 12.85 16.37
CA VAL A 78 5.95 12.59 17.69
C VAL A 78 5.15 13.38 18.71
N ASP A 79 4.54 12.67 19.65
CA ASP A 79 3.97 13.30 20.83
C ASP A 79 5.12 13.83 21.70
N GLN A 80 5.15 15.14 21.91
CA GLN A 80 6.24 15.78 22.64
C GLN A 80 6.27 15.41 24.13
N ALA A 81 5.11 15.09 24.71
CA ALA A 81 4.95 14.76 26.13
C ALA A 81 5.29 13.29 26.38
N THR A 82 4.76 12.37 25.56
CA THR A 82 4.97 10.93 25.76
C THR A 82 6.17 10.37 25.01
N LYS A 83 6.79 11.17 24.13
CA LYS A 83 7.81 10.76 23.14
C LYS A 83 7.35 9.61 22.23
N LYS A 84 6.05 9.31 22.21
CA LYS A 84 5.48 8.25 21.40
C LYS A 84 5.40 8.70 19.95
N VAL A 85 5.93 7.87 19.05
CA VAL A 85 5.78 8.06 17.61
C VAL A 85 4.48 7.42 17.16
N THR A 86 3.62 8.21 16.52
CA THR A 86 2.41 7.73 15.85
C THR A 86 2.60 7.87 14.34
N VAL A 87 2.35 6.78 13.62
CA VAL A 87 2.42 6.74 12.16
C VAL A 87 1.01 6.63 11.61
N THR A 88 0.63 7.54 10.73
CA THR A 88 -0.67 7.54 10.06
C THR A 88 -0.46 7.48 8.56
N PHE A 89 -1.21 6.61 7.89
CA PHE A 89 -1.17 6.46 6.45
C PHE A 89 -2.31 7.25 5.81
N TRP A 90 -1.98 8.01 4.77
CA TRP A 90 -2.91 8.82 4.01
C TRP A 90 -2.98 8.30 2.59
N TYR A 91 -4.17 8.28 1.99
CA TYR A 91 -4.39 8.00 0.57
C TYR A 91 -4.92 9.23 -0.14
N TYR A 92 -4.49 9.43 -1.38
CA TYR A 92 -4.90 10.58 -2.20
C TYR A 92 -4.76 10.26 -3.68
N LEU A 93 -5.50 10.97 -4.53
CA LEU A 93 -5.25 11.00 -5.96
C LEU A 93 -4.19 12.07 -6.24
N ALA A 94 -3.15 11.74 -7.02
CA ALA A 94 -2.15 12.75 -7.38
C ALA A 94 -2.80 13.97 -8.06
N ALA A 95 -2.42 15.17 -7.62
CA ALA A 95 -2.88 16.43 -8.17
C ALA A 95 -2.32 16.66 -9.59
N ASP A 96 -1.04 16.32 -9.78
CA ASP A 96 -0.31 16.49 -11.03
C ASP A 96 0.67 15.34 -11.29
N GLU A 97 1.46 15.47 -12.36
CA GLU A 97 2.46 14.46 -12.73
C GLU A 97 3.64 14.44 -11.76
N LEU A 98 4.08 15.61 -11.28
CA LEU A 98 5.24 15.76 -10.42
C LEU A 98 5.00 15.00 -9.11
N GLU A 99 3.86 15.25 -8.46
CA GLU A 99 3.48 14.59 -7.22
C GLU A 99 3.37 13.07 -7.39
N TYR A 100 2.86 12.61 -8.54
CA TYR A 100 2.86 11.18 -8.86
C TYR A 100 4.27 10.61 -9.00
N TYR A 101 5.19 11.31 -9.69
CA TYR A 101 6.56 10.86 -9.88
C TYR A 101 7.34 10.85 -8.55
N GLU A 102 7.15 11.83 -7.69
CA GLU A 102 7.71 11.86 -6.34
C GLU A 102 7.22 10.68 -5.49
N PHE A 103 5.92 10.41 -5.52
CA PHE A 103 5.35 9.23 -4.89
C PHE A 103 5.97 7.94 -5.45
N ARG A 104 6.01 7.80 -6.78
CA ARG A 104 6.55 6.61 -7.45
C ARG A 104 8.01 6.38 -7.10
N ALA A 105 8.84 7.42 -7.07
CA ALA A 105 10.25 7.32 -6.69
C ALA A 105 10.42 6.77 -5.26
N ARG A 106 9.66 7.31 -4.30
CA ARG A 106 9.65 6.80 -2.91
C ARG A 106 9.16 5.36 -2.84
N TYR A 107 8.08 5.03 -3.53
CA TYR A 107 7.48 3.70 -3.53
C TYR A 107 8.40 2.64 -4.15
N MET A 108 9.08 2.98 -5.24
CA MET A 108 10.05 2.10 -5.88
C MET A 108 11.27 1.83 -4.99
N LYS A 109 11.73 2.83 -4.23
CA LYS A 109 12.80 2.64 -3.25
C LYS A 109 12.41 1.62 -2.18
N TYR A 110 11.19 1.72 -1.66
CA TYR A 110 10.65 0.75 -0.69
C TYR A 110 10.55 -0.66 -1.28
N ALA A 111 9.96 -0.81 -2.48
CA ALA A 111 9.84 -2.10 -3.14
C ALA A 111 11.21 -2.74 -3.43
N THR A 112 12.19 -1.94 -3.87
CA THR A 112 13.55 -2.40 -4.11
C THR A 112 14.21 -2.88 -2.82
N SER A 113 14.00 -2.18 -1.70
CA SER A 113 14.51 -2.60 -0.40
C SER A 113 13.94 -3.96 0.02
N ILE A 114 12.62 -4.17 -0.13
CA ILE A 114 12.00 -5.48 0.15
C ILE A 114 12.65 -6.56 -0.70
N TRP A 115 12.76 -6.32 -2.00
CA TRP A 115 13.34 -7.29 -2.92
C TRP A 115 14.79 -7.66 -2.57
N GLN A 116 15.63 -6.67 -2.28
CA GLN A 116 17.01 -6.90 -1.83
C GLN A 116 17.08 -7.68 -0.52
N THR A 117 16.20 -7.38 0.44
CA THR A 117 16.12 -8.11 1.70
C THR A 117 15.68 -9.56 1.50
N THR A 118 14.63 -9.81 0.71
CA THR A 118 14.18 -11.17 0.40
C THR A 118 15.27 -11.98 -0.26
N LYS A 119 15.94 -11.43 -1.28
CA LYS A 119 17.09 -12.09 -1.92
C LYS A 119 18.19 -12.44 -0.92
N ALA A 120 18.53 -11.53 0.00
CA ALA A 120 19.54 -11.78 1.01
C ALA A 120 19.13 -12.85 2.04
N MET A 121 17.83 -13.00 2.32
CA MET A 121 17.30 -14.08 3.15
C MET A 121 17.41 -15.43 2.43
N ASP A 122 17.11 -15.45 1.14
CA ASP A 122 17.15 -16.66 0.30
C ASP A 122 18.59 -17.13 0.01
N GLU A 123 19.57 -16.21 0.06
CA GLU A 123 21.00 -16.53 -0.03
C GLU A 123 21.49 -17.46 1.10
N MET A 124 20.68 -17.66 2.17
CA MET A 124 20.91 -18.62 3.26
C MET A 124 22.41 -18.74 3.61
N LYS A 125 22.98 -17.68 4.21
CA LYS A 125 24.41 -17.65 4.54
C LYS A 125 24.70 -18.43 5.83
N PRO A 126 25.91 -19.01 5.97
CA PRO A 126 26.33 -19.66 7.21
C PRO A 126 26.25 -18.70 8.39
N VAL A 127 25.73 -19.19 9.51
CA VAL A 127 25.58 -18.39 10.74
C VAL A 127 26.59 -18.88 11.76
N LEU A 128 27.33 -17.95 12.38
CA LEU A 128 28.22 -18.28 13.48
C LEU A 128 27.40 -18.49 14.76
N THR A 129 27.38 -19.70 15.29
CA THR A 129 26.78 -20.05 16.58
C THR A 129 27.86 -20.24 17.65
N LYS A 130 27.45 -20.55 18.89
CA LYS A 130 28.40 -20.85 19.98
C LYS A 130 29.21 -22.12 19.72
N GLU A 131 28.71 -23.00 18.85
CA GLU A 131 29.30 -24.29 18.49
C GLU A 131 30.16 -24.21 17.22
N GLY A 132 30.17 -23.07 16.51
CA GLY A 132 30.96 -22.87 15.29
C GLY A 132 30.14 -22.31 14.13
N LEU A 133 30.66 -22.43 12.91
CA LEU A 133 29.95 -22.03 11.70
C LEU A 133 28.92 -23.11 11.34
N VAL A 134 27.64 -22.74 11.23
CA VAL A 134 26.56 -23.67 10.87
C VAL A 134 26.04 -23.33 9.48
N GLU A 135 26.11 -24.31 8.57
CA GLU A 135 25.50 -24.23 7.23
C GLU A 135 23.97 -24.31 7.35
N PRO A 136 23.23 -23.56 6.53
CA PRO A 136 21.77 -23.61 6.55
C PRO A 136 21.22 -24.94 5.99
N PRO A 137 20.02 -25.34 6.42
CA PRO A 137 19.35 -26.51 5.84
C PRO A 137 19.05 -26.29 4.36
N PRO A 138 18.95 -27.37 3.55
CA PRO A 138 18.58 -27.27 2.15
C PRO A 138 17.21 -26.57 2.00
N GLY A 139 17.11 -25.70 0.99
CA GLY A 139 15.90 -24.93 0.71
C GLY A 139 14.69 -25.83 0.48
N ILE A 140 13.54 -25.40 0.98
CA ILE A 140 12.26 -26.09 0.80
C ILE A 140 11.54 -25.41 -0.37
N GLU A 141 11.17 -26.17 -1.40
CA GLU A 141 10.27 -25.66 -2.44
C GLU A 141 8.87 -25.45 -1.85
N VAL A 142 8.37 -24.22 -1.96
CA VAL A 142 7.02 -23.86 -1.54
C VAL A 142 6.15 -23.67 -2.78
N GLN A 143 5.12 -24.50 -2.96
CA GLN A 143 4.19 -24.36 -4.08
C GLN A 143 3.55 -22.96 -4.11
N GLY A 144 3.66 -22.28 -5.26
CA GLY A 144 3.10 -20.95 -5.47
C GLY A 144 4.00 -19.79 -5.05
N SER A 145 5.25 -20.03 -4.67
CA SER A 145 6.27 -18.99 -4.67
C SER A 145 6.45 -18.45 -6.11
N LEU A 146 6.79 -17.17 -6.23
CA LEU A 146 7.23 -16.64 -7.51
C LEU A 146 8.47 -17.44 -7.92
N ASN A 147 8.41 -18.12 -9.07
CA ASN A 147 9.61 -18.69 -9.69
C ASN A 147 10.50 -17.50 -10.05
N PHE A 148 11.61 -17.36 -9.34
CA PHE A 148 12.62 -16.33 -9.61
C PHE A 148 13.75 -16.89 -10.47
#